data_AF-A0A930XGU0-F1
#
_entry.id   AF-A0A930XGU0-F1
#
_cell.length_a   1.000
_cell.length_b   1.000
_cell.length_c   1.000
_cell.angle_alpha   90.00
_cell.angle_beta   90.00
_cell.angle_gamma   90.00
#
_symmetry.space_group_name_H-M   'P 1'
#
loop_
_entity.id
_entity.type
_entity.pdbx_description
1 polymer ?
#
loop_
_entity_poly.entity_id
_entity_poly.type
_entity_poly.pdbx_seq_one_letter_code
_entity_poly.pdbx_strand_id
1 'polypeptide(L)'
;MKTQLQKFACPVARYHGVKDPFSLEFNTHLQSFAHQVSLLACLHTGGKLSTQETYQQLLTLWDELQPYLSLIADGEQNSMFAQSPLALSDFLGDRLSSAFDAD
;
A
#
# COMPACT_ATOMS: atom_id res chain seq x y z
N MET A 1 3.40 19.16 14.84
CA MET A 1 2.35 19.79 14.01
C MET A 1 2.32 19.17 12.62
N LYS A 2 1.65 18.03 12.44
CA LYS A 2 1.27 17.49 11.11
C LYS A 2 -0.19 17.04 11.25
N THR A 3 -1.16 17.95 11.16
CA THR A 3 -2.53 17.59 11.62
C THR A 3 -3.66 18.09 10.75
N GLN A 4 -3.65 19.32 10.23
CA GLN A 4 -4.82 19.80 9.48
C GLN A 4 -4.81 19.28 8.04
N LEU A 5 -3.74 19.54 7.28
CA LEU A 5 -3.62 19.08 5.90
C LEU A 5 -3.81 17.56 5.78
N GLN A 6 -3.21 16.79 6.69
CA GLN A 6 -3.29 15.34 6.68
C GLN A 6 -4.71 14.84 6.99
N LYS A 7 -5.47 15.53 7.86
CA LYS A 7 -6.90 15.22 8.10
C LYS A 7 -7.80 15.55 6.91
N PHE A 8 -7.46 16.59 6.14
CA PHE A 8 -8.20 16.95 4.93
C PHE A 8 -7.86 16.07 3.73
N ALA A 9 -6.57 15.80 3.52
CA ALA A 9 -6.09 15.02 2.38
C ALA A 9 -6.30 13.51 2.57
N CYS A 10 -6.34 13.02 3.81
CA CYS A 10 -6.53 11.61 4.14
C CYS A 10 -7.70 11.43 5.11
N PRO A 11 -8.96 11.55 4.64
CA PRO A 11 -10.13 11.35 5.49
C PRO A 11 -10.20 9.89 5.96
N VAL A 12 -10.20 9.67 7.28
CA VAL A 12 -10.36 8.33 7.86
C VAL A 12 -11.80 7.87 7.68
N ALA A 13 -12.00 6.79 6.93
CA ALA A 13 -13.30 6.15 6.77
C ALA A 13 -13.62 5.35 8.03
N ARG A 14 -14.89 5.38 8.46
CA ARG A 14 -15.34 4.55 9.58
C ARG A 14 -15.20 3.08 9.20
N TYR A 15 -14.61 2.31 10.09
CA TYR A 15 -14.54 0.87 9.94
C TYR A 15 -15.89 0.23 10.25
N HIS A 16 -16.41 -0.56 9.30
CA HIS A 16 -17.70 -1.25 9.39
C HIS A 16 -17.57 -2.77 9.48
N GLY A 17 -16.33 -3.28 9.64
CA GLY A 17 -16.06 -4.72 9.76
C GLY A 17 -16.19 -5.26 11.18
N VAL A 18 -15.52 -6.38 11.42
CA VAL A 18 -15.55 -7.10 12.72
C VAL A 18 -14.99 -6.22 13.81
N LYS A 19 -15.71 -6.06 14.94
CA LYS A 19 -15.27 -5.22 16.07
C LYS A 19 -14.18 -5.88 16.91
N ASP A 20 -13.11 -6.27 16.26
CA ASP A 20 -11.90 -6.82 16.85
C ASP A 20 -10.80 -5.75 16.82
N PRO A 21 -10.05 -5.55 17.93
CA PRO A 21 -8.98 -4.55 17.98
C PRO A 21 -7.93 -4.71 16.88
N PHE A 22 -7.53 -5.94 16.53
CA PHE A 22 -6.52 -6.19 15.49
C PHE A 22 -7.04 -5.81 14.10
N SER A 23 -8.30 -6.15 13.82
CA SER A 23 -8.98 -5.77 12.58
C SER A 23 -9.11 -4.25 12.43
N LEU A 24 -9.37 -3.53 13.53
CA LEU A 24 -9.44 -2.07 13.54
C LEU A 24 -8.06 -1.41 13.32
N GLU A 25 -7.03 -1.95 13.96
CA GLU A 25 -5.65 -1.51 13.81
C GLU A 25 -5.17 -1.72 12.37
N PHE A 26 -5.32 -2.94 11.84
CA PHE A 26 -4.99 -3.24 10.44
C PHE A 26 -5.72 -2.30 9.47
N ASN A 27 -7.04 -2.11 9.65
CA ASN A 27 -7.81 -1.21 8.79
C ASN A 27 -7.25 0.23 8.84
N THR A 28 -6.75 0.69 9.98
CA THR A 28 -6.15 2.03 10.09
C THR A 28 -4.89 2.13 9.23
N HIS A 29 -4.02 1.11 9.27
CA HIS A 29 -2.82 1.04 8.43
C HIS A 29 -3.17 0.92 6.95
N LEU A 30 -4.14 0.08 6.60
CA LEU A 30 -4.63 -0.09 5.23
C LEU A 30 -5.21 1.22 4.68
N GLN A 31 -5.97 1.95 5.49
CA GLN A 31 -6.49 3.26 5.08
C GLN A 31 -5.36 4.27 4.86
N SER A 32 -4.33 4.30 5.70
CA SER A 32 -3.17 5.17 5.48
C SER A 32 -2.45 4.84 4.17
N PHE A 33 -2.20 3.55 3.91
CA PHE A 33 -1.61 3.05 2.68
C PHE A 33 -2.42 3.49 1.45
N ALA A 34 -3.73 3.23 1.45
CA ALA A 34 -4.60 3.59 0.32
C ALA A 34 -4.58 5.09 0.00
N HIS A 35 -4.55 5.95 1.03
CA HIS A 35 -4.42 7.39 0.83
C HIS A 35 -3.09 7.78 0.20
N GLN A 36 -1.98 7.22 0.69
CA GLN A 36 -0.65 7.51 0.16
C GLN A 36 -0.51 7.04 -1.30
N VAL A 37 -1.04 5.87 -1.64
CA VAL A 37 -1.08 5.37 -3.02
C VAL A 37 -1.91 6.30 -3.91
N SER A 38 -3.07 6.76 -3.44
CA SER A 38 -3.87 7.73 -4.20
C SER A 38 -3.13 9.04 -4.45
N LEU A 39 -2.40 9.55 -3.44
CA LEU A 39 -1.59 10.76 -3.59
C LEU A 39 -0.47 10.55 -4.61
N LEU A 40 0.25 9.42 -4.55
CA LEU A 40 1.28 9.07 -5.52
C LEU A 40 0.73 9.01 -6.94
N ALA A 41 -0.42 8.36 -7.14
CA ALA A 41 -1.08 8.29 -8.44
C ALA A 41 -1.47 9.69 -8.96
N CYS A 42 -2.00 10.56 -8.09
CA CYS A 42 -2.31 11.94 -8.46
C CYS A 42 -1.06 12.76 -8.83
N LEU A 43 0.06 12.56 -8.13
CA LEU A 43 1.31 13.26 -8.44
C LEU A 43 1.93 12.76 -9.75
N HIS A 44 1.87 11.45 -10.00
CA HIS A 44 2.36 10.84 -11.22
C HIS A 44 1.55 11.29 -12.44
N THR A 45 0.23 11.17 -12.38
CA THR A 45 -0.68 11.64 -13.44
C THR A 45 -0.63 13.17 -13.63
N GLY A 46 -0.28 13.91 -12.58
CA GLY A 46 0.00 15.34 -12.64
C GLY A 46 1.39 15.70 -13.18
N GLY A 47 2.20 14.72 -13.59
CA GLY A 47 3.54 14.93 -14.16
C GLY A 47 4.61 15.39 -13.17
N LYS A 48 4.34 15.35 -11.85
CA LYS A 48 5.26 15.80 -10.80
C LYS A 48 6.21 14.71 -10.31
N LEU A 49 5.91 13.45 -10.63
CA LEU A 49 6.69 12.27 -10.27
C LEU A 49 6.84 11.39 -11.50
N SER A 50 8.07 10.91 -11.74
CA SER A 50 8.31 9.93 -12.80
C SER A 50 7.69 8.57 -12.44
N THR A 51 7.45 7.73 -13.45
CA THR A 51 6.89 6.39 -13.23
C THR A 51 7.81 5.56 -12.34
N GLN A 52 9.13 5.65 -12.55
CA GLN A 52 10.11 4.92 -11.75
C GLN A 52 10.10 5.35 -10.28
N GLU A 53 10.09 6.65 -10.00
CA GLU A 53 10.05 7.16 -8.61
C GLU A 53 8.73 6.82 -7.92
N THR A 54 7.62 6.90 -8.66
CA THR A 54 6.29 6.51 -8.16
C THR A 54 6.27 5.04 -7.77
N TYR A 55 6.86 4.19 -8.60
CA TYR A 55 6.93 2.76 -8.36
C TYR A 55 7.82 2.41 -7.16
N GLN A 56 9.01 3.03 -7.05
CA GLN A 56 9.89 2.84 -5.89
C GLN A 56 9.18 3.23 -4.58
N GLN A 57 8.47 4.36 -4.57
CA GLN A 57 7.72 4.80 -3.39
C GLN A 57 6.55 3.85 -3.07
N LEU A 58 5.87 3.32 -4.09
CA LEU A 58 4.80 2.34 -3.91
C LEU A 58 5.32 1.03 -3.27
N LEU A 59 6.50 0.57 -3.68
CA LEU A 59 7.15 -0.60 -3.07
C LEU A 59 7.48 -0.36 -1.60
N THR A 60 8.06 0.80 -1.27
CA THR A 60 8.34 1.15 0.13
C THR A 60 7.07 1.15 0.98
N LEU A 61 5.97 1.72 0.46
CA LEU A 61 4.68 1.72 1.15
C LEU A 61 4.11 0.31 1.35
N TRP A 62 4.35 -0.59 0.39
CA TRP A 62 3.95 -1.99 0.51
C TRP A 62 4.74 -2.71 1.59
N ASP A 63 6.05 -2.53 1.62
CA ASP A 63 6.93 -3.09 2.65
C ASP A 63 6.56 -2.58 4.05
N GLU A 64 6.16 -1.31 4.17
CA GLU A 64 5.62 -0.73 5.40
C GLU A 64 4.28 -1.36 5.83
N LEU A 65 3.45 -1.83 4.89
CA LEU A 65 2.16 -2.47 5.18
C LEU A 65 2.31 -3.95 5.55
N GLN A 66 3.29 -4.66 4.98
CA GLN A 66 3.53 -6.08 5.21
C GLN A 66 3.49 -6.54 6.68
N PRO A 67 4.17 -5.87 7.65
CA PRO A 67 4.15 -6.32 9.04
C PRO A 67 2.76 -6.30 9.68
N TYR A 68 1.82 -5.52 9.14
CA TYR A 68 0.45 -5.44 9.64
C TYR A 68 -0.46 -6.51 9.06
N LEU A 69 -0.07 -7.21 7.99
CA LEU A 69 -0.85 -8.32 7.43
C LEU A 69 -0.97 -9.50 8.43
N SER A 70 0.03 -9.66 9.31
CA SER A 70 0.00 -10.68 10.37
C SER A 70 -1.13 -10.44 11.39
N LEU A 71 -1.58 -9.19 11.58
CA LEU A 71 -2.70 -8.85 12.47
C LEU A 71 -4.01 -9.56 12.10
N ILE A 72 -4.19 -9.93 10.83
CA ILE A 72 -5.35 -10.70 10.38
C ILE A 72 -5.03 -12.21 10.31
N ALA A 73 -3.77 -12.56 10.12
CA ALA A 73 -3.33 -13.96 9.95
C ALA A 73 -3.51 -14.80 11.24
N ASP A 74 -3.52 -14.17 12.41
CA ASP A 74 -3.72 -14.87 13.68
C ASP A 74 -5.20 -15.26 13.94
N GLY A 75 -6.14 -14.81 13.09
CA GLY A 75 -7.59 -15.05 13.22
C GLY A 75 -8.19 -16.10 12.28
N GLU A 76 -7.56 -16.40 11.14
CA GLU A 76 -8.03 -17.45 10.22
C GLU A 76 -6.85 -18.24 9.66
N GLN A 77 -6.97 -19.57 9.75
CA GLN A 77 -6.16 -20.54 9.02
C GLN A 77 -6.25 -20.26 7.51
N ASN A 78 -5.43 -19.36 6.97
CA ASN A 78 -5.24 -19.25 5.54
C ASN A 78 -3.78 -19.51 5.17
N SER A 79 -3.52 -20.79 4.90
CA SER A 79 -2.34 -21.40 4.27
C SER A 79 -1.99 -20.82 2.88
N MET A 80 -2.51 -19.65 2.49
CA MET A 80 -2.28 -19.03 1.18
C MET A 80 -1.19 -17.97 1.18
N PHE A 81 -0.95 -17.29 2.32
CA PHE A 81 0.12 -16.27 2.44
C PHE A 81 1.39 -16.78 3.13
N ALA A 82 1.33 -17.99 3.72
CA ALA A 82 2.48 -18.63 4.38
C ALA A 82 3.46 -19.30 3.39
N GLN A 83 3.05 -19.45 2.13
CA GLN A 83 3.91 -20.01 1.08
C GLN A 83 4.19 -18.93 0.04
N SER A 84 5.43 -18.46 0.09
CA SER A 84 6.08 -17.48 -0.78
C SER A 84 6.01 -16.04 -0.26
N PRO A 85 7.15 -15.45 0.18
CA PRO A 85 7.32 -14.01 0.08
C PRO A 85 7.41 -13.71 -1.41
N LEU A 86 6.27 -13.55 -2.09
CA LEU A 86 6.28 -12.98 -3.42
C LEU A 86 6.69 -11.53 -3.25
N ALA A 87 7.99 -11.29 -3.34
CA ALA A 87 8.50 -9.94 -3.49
C ALA A 87 7.87 -9.41 -4.78
N LEU A 88 7.29 -8.21 -4.75
CA LEU A 88 6.75 -7.58 -5.96
C LEU A 88 7.81 -7.47 -7.08
N SER A 89 9.10 -7.53 -6.72
CA SER A 89 10.23 -7.70 -7.64
C SER A 89 10.17 -8.98 -8.48
N ASP A 90 9.65 -10.09 -7.94
CA ASP A 90 9.58 -11.38 -8.64
C ASP A 90 8.48 -11.37 -9.71
N PHE A 91 7.44 -10.55 -9.54
CA PHE A 91 6.38 -10.38 -10.52
C PHE A 91 6.74 -9.39 -11.64
N LEU A 92 7.65 -8.45 -11.37
CA LEU A 92 7.90 -7.29 -12.23
C LEU A 92 9.31 -7.22 -12.81
N GLY A 93 10.23 -8.09 -12.37
CA GLY A 93 11.65 -8.05 -12.75
C GLY A 93 11.91 -8.07 -14.26
N ASP A 94 11.11 -8.81 -15.03
CA ASP A 94 11.32 -8.97 -16.48
C ASP A 94 10.47 -8.01 -17.33
N ARG A 95 9.42 -7.40 -16.75
CA ARG A 95 8.46 -6.56 -17.52
C ARG A 95 8.81 -5.07 -17.52
N LEU A 96 9.63 -4.60 -16.58
CA LEU A 96 9.96 -3.18 -16.46
C LEU A 96 10.93 -2.69 -17.55
N SER A 97 11.89 -3.50 -18.00
CA SER A 97 12.81 -3.05 -19.07
C SER A 97 12.12 -2.81 -20.41
N SER A 98 11.03 -3.53 -20.73
CA SER A 98 10.33 -3.36 -22.02
C SER A 98 9.23 -2.29 -22.02
N ALA A 99 8.74 -1.87 -20.85
CA ALA A 99 7.60 -0.94 -20.75
C ALA A 99 8.02 0.55 -20.84
N PHE A 100 9.32 0.84 -20.73
CA PHE A 100 9.86 2.20 -20.75
C PHE A 100 10.65 2.56 -22.02
N ASP A 101 10.78 1.61 -22.96
CA ASP A 101 11.41 1.83 -24.28
C ASP A 101 10.43 2.34 -25.36
N ALA A 102 9.21 2.74 -24.98
CA ALA A 102 8.22 3.29 -25.92
C ALA A 102 7.81 4.71 -25.50
N ASP A 103 8.45 5.69 -26.14
CA ASP A 103 8.13 7.13 -26.31
C ASP A 103 7.69 7.96 -25.08
#